data_AF-A0A1V5YG49-F1
#
_entry.id   AF-A0A1V5YG49-F1
#
_cell.length_a   1.000
_cell.length_b   1.000
_cell.length_c   1.000
_cell.angle_alpha   90.00
_cell.angle_beta   90.00
_cell.angle_gamma   90.00
#
_symmetry.space_group_name_H-M   'P 1'
#
loop_
_entity.id
_entity.type
_entity.pdbx_description
1 polymer ?
#
loop_
_entity_poly.entity_id
_entity_poly.type
_entity_poly.pdbx_seq_one_letter_code
_entity_poly.pdbx_strand_id
1 'polypeptide(L)'
;MLVEVVPDLEDEIEVQINPDDLRIDTFHAGGHGGQNVQKNATAIRITHLPTGLIASCQNERSLAQNRAMAMKVLRGRLYALEDAKREEERARLKGKHVSAGWGNQIRSYVLHPYHMVKDLRTDHEVGNTDAVLDGDIDSFMHAYLESLVGEAQA
;
A
#
# COMPACT_ATOMS: atom_id res chain seq x y z
N MET A 1 4.45 23.46 -10.84
CA MET A 1 3.37 22.47 -10.67
C MET A 1 4.02 21.12 -10.43
N LEU A 2 3.52 20.34 -9.47
CA LEU A 2 4.01 18.97 -9.22
C LEU A 2 3.04 18.01 -9.93
N VAL A 3 3.59 17.05 -10.66
CA VAL A 3 2.83 15.99 -11.32
C VAL A 3 3.32 14.67 -10.74
N GLU A 4 2.39 13.86 -10.23
CA GLU A 4 2.67 12.52 -9.71
C GLU A 4 1.96 11.50 -10.58
N VAL A 5 2.64 10.40 -10.89
CA VAL A 5 2.09 9.28 -11.67
C VAL A 5 2.35 8.00 -10.87
N VAL A 6 1.30 7.21 -10.67
CA VAL A 6 1.35 5.91 -10.02
C VAL A 6 0.58 4.94 -10.92
N PRO A 7 1.10 3.72 -11.17
CA PRO A 7 0.36 2.73 -11.93
C PRO A 7 -0.94 2.36 -11.21
N ASP A 8 -1.95 2.01 -11.99
CA ASP A 8 -3.19 1.46 -11.44
C ASP A 8 -2.90 0.05 -10.89
N LEU A 9 -3.28 -0.18 -9.64
CA LEU A 9 -3.11 -1.44 -8.94
C LEU A 9 -4.50 -1.89 -8.50
N GLU A 10 -4.90 -3.10 -8.86
CA GLU A 10 -6.21 -3.65 -8.47
C GLU A 10 -6.43 -3.54 -6.94
N ASP A 11 -7.50 -2.84 -6.55
CA ASP A 11 -7.75 -2.40 -5.18
C ASP A 11 -8.37 -3.48 -4.28
N GLU A 12 -8.75 -4.64 -4.80
CA GLU A 12 -9.49 -5.62 -4.02
C GLU A 12 -8.54 -6.46 -3.14
N ILE A 13 -8.61 -6.25 -1.82
CA ILE A 13 -7.88 -7.07 -0.82
C ILE A 13 -8.82 -8.18 -0.34
N GLU A 14 -8.72 -9.36 -0.96
CA GLU A 14 -9.46 -10.54 -0.50
C GLU A 14 -8.64 -11.32 0.54
N VAL A 15 -8.99 -11.19 1.82
CA VAL A 15 -8.36 -11.98 2.90
C VAL A 15 -9.02 -13.36 2.97
N GLN A 16 -8.47 -14.32 2.21
CA GLN A 16 -8.81 -15.73 2.33
C GLN A 16 -8.02 -16.36 3.48
N ILE A 17 -8.73 -17.02 4.40
CA ILE A 17 -8.12 -17.71 5.55
C ILE A 17 -8.37 -19.19 5.39
N ASN A 18 -7.31 -19.98 5.18
CA ASN A 18 -7.41 -21.43 5.21
C ASN A 18 -7.59 -21.90 6.66
N PRO A 19 -8.61 -22.71 6.98
CA PRO A 19 -8.79 -23.28 8.31
C PRO A 19 -7.56 -24.05 8.83
N ASP A 20 -6.76 -24.66 7.96
CA ASP A 20 -5.58 -25.44 8.35
C ASP A 20 -4.42 -24.57 8.86
N ASP A 21 -4.42 -23.28 8.49
CA ASP A 21 -3.43 -22.29 8.94
C ASP A 21 -3.76 -21.71 10.33
N LEU A 22 -4.82 -22.18 10.96
CA LEU A 22 -5.31 -21.68 12.24
C LEU A 22 -5.05 -22.67 13.37
N ARG A 23 -4.28 -22.23 14.37
CA ARG A 23 -4.25 -22.91 15.68
C ARG A 23 -5.28 -22.29 16.61
N ILE A 24 -6.23 -23.09 17.06
CA ILE A 24 -7.31 -22.67 17.97
C ILE A 24 -7.08 -23.32 19.33
N ASP A 25 -6.81 -22.48 20.34
CA ASP A 25 -6.63 -22.89 21.73
C ASP A 25 -7.85 -22.44 22.56
N THR A 26 -8.42 -23.35 23.35
CA THR A 26 -9.50 -23.04 24.31
C THR A 26 -8.97 -23.06 25.74
N PHE A 27 -9.41 -22.10 26.55
CA PHE A 27 -8.98 -21.97 27.95
C PHE A 27 -10.09 -21.40 28.84
N HIS A 28 -9.86 -21.44 30.15
CA HIS A 28 -10.81 -20.91 31.13
C HIS A 28 -10.72 -19.39 31.16
N ALA A 29 -11.86 -18.71 31.14
CA ALA A 29 -11.91 -17.25 31.15
C ALA A 29 -11.31 -16.72 32.46
N GLY A 30 -10.33 -15.82 32.35
CA GLY A 30 -9.69 -15.18 33.50
C GLY A 30 -10.53 -14.00 33.99
N GLY A 31 -11.31 -14.20 35.06
CA GLY A 31 -12.08 -13.13 35.70
C GLY A 31 -12.63 -13.53 37.07
N HIS A 32 -12.90 -12.55 37.93
CA HIS A 32 -13.41 -12.71 39.31
C HIS A 32 -14.89 -13.16 39.37
N GLY A 33 -15.39 -13.86 38.35
CA GLY A 33 -16.77 -14.33 38.31
C GLY A 33 -16.95 -15.64 39.08
N GLY A 34 -18.08 -15.78 39.77
CA GLY A 34 -18.39 -16.91 40.66
C GLY A 34 -18.33 -18.31 40.03
N GLN A 35 -18.70 -19.34 40.80
CA GLN A 35 -18.48 -20.78 40.53
C GLN A 35 -18.70 -21.28 39.08
N ASN A 36 -19.54 -20.63 38.28
CA ASN A 36 -19.77 -20.99 36.87
C ASN A 36 -18.60 -20.64 35.92
N VAL A 37 -17.81 -19.60 36.21
CA VAL A 37 -16.67 -19.18 35.36
C VAL A 37 -15.51 -20.17 35.43
N GLN A 38 -15.39 -20.88 36.57
CA GLN A 38 -14.32 -21.86 36.78
C GLN A 38 -14.58 -23.23 36.13
N LYS A 39 -15.81 -23.53 35.67
CA LYS A 39 -16.18 -24.86 35.16
C LYS A 39 -16.17 -24.99 33.64
N ASN A 40 -16.43 -23.91 32.90
CA ASN A 40 -16.54 -23.97 31.44
C ASN A 40 -15.40 -23.19 30.76
N ALA A 41 -14.60 -23.89 29.94
CA ALA A 41 -13.57 -23.28 29.11
C ALA A 41 -14.18 -22.59 27.88
N THR A 42 -14.61 -21.33 28.04
CA THR A 42 -15.28 -20.56 26.98
C THR A 42 -14.34 -19.59 26.26
N ALA A 43 -13.17 -19.29 26.80
CA ALA A 43 -12.22 -18.38 26.18
C ALA A 43 -11.48 -19.05 25.02
N ILE A 44 -11.30 -18.30 23.93
CA ILE A 44 -10.63 -18.77 22.71
C ILE A 44 -9.44 -17.88 22.38
N ARG A 45 -8.39 -18.50 21.87
CA ARG A 45 -7.27 -17.86 21.18
C ARG A 45 -7.11 -18.52 19.82
N ILE A 46 -7.07 -17.72 18.76
CA ILE A 46 -6.83 -18.15 17.39
C ILE A 46 -5.50 -17.54 16.96
N THR A 47 -4.56 -18.38 16.52
CA THR A 47 -3.28 -17.99 15.95
C THR A 47 -3.29 -18.29 14.46
N HIS A 48 -3.01 -17.30 13.62
CA HIS A 48 -2.71 -17.53 12.21
C HIS A 48 -1.23 -17.91 12.09
N LEU A 49 -0.95 -19.16 11.75
CA LEU A 49 0.40 -19.72 11.75
C LEU A 49 1.34 -19.00 10.77
N PRO A 50 0.93 -18.65 9.52
CA PRO A 50 1.82 -18.00 8.56
C PRO A 50 2.27 -16.60 8.99
N THR A 51 1.39 -15.82 9.63
CA THR A 51 1.69 -14.43 10.01
C THR A 51 2.04 -14.25 11.48
N GLY A 52 1.83 -15.28 12.31
CA GLY A 52 1.99 -15.21 13.77
C GLY A 52 0.96 -14.33 14.47
N LEU A 53 -0.06 -13.80 13.78
CA LEU A 53 -1.08 -12.94 14.37
C LEU A 53 -2.02 -13.76 15.29
N ILE A 54 -2.26 -13.23 16.48
CA ILE A 54 -3.06 -13.90 17.52
C ILE A 54 -4.28 -13.05 17.90
N ALA A 55 -5.48 -13.59 17.76
CA ALA A 55 -6.71 -12.97 18.25
C ALA A 55 -7.30 -13.81 19.39
N SER A 56 -7.71 -13.16 20.49
CA SER A 56 -8.36 -13.84 21.62
C SER A 56 -9.67 -13.18 22.01
N CYS A 57 -10.65 -13.97 22.41
CA CYS A 57 -11.95 -13.49 22.88
C CYS A 57 -12.45 -14.32 24.06
N GLN A 58 -12.98 -13.63 25.07
CA GLN A 58 -13.56 -14.22 26.28
C GLN A 58 -14.83 -13.47 26.76
N ASN A 59 -15.42 -12.65 25.88
CA ASN A 59 -16.47 -11.70 26.27
C ASN A 59 -17.81 -12.40 26.51
N GLU A 60 -18.06 -13.48 25.76
CA GLU A 60 -19.34 -14.19 25.78
C GLU A 60 -19.28 -15.47 26.62
N ARG A 61 -20.45 -15.90 27.08
CA ARG A 61 -20.62 -17.19 27.77
C ARG A 61 -20.58 -18.37 26.81
N SER A 62 -20.72 -18.14 25.51
CA SER A 62 -20.72 -19.18 24.48
C SER A 62 -19.38 -19.28 23.76
N LEU A 63 -18.85 -20.51 23.67
CA LEU A 63 -17.63 -20.82 22.92
C LEU A 63 -17.76 -20.43 21.44
N ALA A 64 -18.91 -20.72 20.82
CA ALA A 64 -19.14 -20.43 19.41
C ALA A 64 -19.13 -18.93 19.11
N GLN A 65 -19.71 -18.11 20.00
CA GLN A 65 -19.71 -16.66 19.87
C GLN A 65 -18.30 -16.08 20.05
N ASN A 66 -17.55 -16.57 21.05
CA ASN A 66 -16.15 -16.17 21.23
C ASN A 66 -15.28 -16.57 20.01
N ARG A 67 -15.52 -17.73 19.40
CA ARG A 67 -14.84 -18.17 18.18
C ARG A 67 -15.10 -17.22 17.01
N ALA A 68 -16.38 -16.90 16.77
CA ALA A 68 -16.79 -16.02 15.68
C ALA A 68 -16.19 -14.62 15.84
N MET A 69 -16.20 -14.08 17.07
CA MET A 69 -15.61 -12.77 17.36
C MET A 69 -14.09 -12.78 17.19
N ALA A 70 -13.39 -13.79 17.72
CA ALA A 70 -11.94 -13.92 17.54
C ALA A 70 -11.56 -14.03 16.06
N MET A 71 -12.34 -14.75 15.25
CA MET A 71 -12.12 -14.88 13.81
C MET A 71 -12.35 -13.54 13.08
N LYS A 72 -13.37 -12.77 13.47
CA LYS A 72 -13.63 -11.42 12.93
C LYS A 72 -12.45 -10.48 13.22
N VAL A 73 -11.94 -10.50 14.45
CA VAL A 73 -10.77 -9.70 14.85
C VAL A 73 -9.53 -10.15 14.07
N LEU A 74 -9.30 -11.46 13.92
CA LEU A 74 -8.17 -11.99 13.17
C LEU A 74 -8.20 -11.54 11.71
N ARG A 75 -9.37 -11.64 11.06
CA ARG A 75 -9.57 -11.18 9.68
C ARG A 75 -9.26 -9.68 9.53
N GLY A 76 -9.74 -8.85 10.46
CA GLY A 76 -9.46 -7.42 10.45
C GLY A 76 -7.96 -7.10 10.58
N ARG A 77 -7.22 -7.87 11.40
CA ARG A 77 -5.77 -7.71 11.54
C ARG A 77 -5.01 -8.16 10.29
N LEU A 78 -5.45 -9.26 9.67
CA LEU A 78 -4.86 -9.74 8.40
C LEU A 78 -5.11 -8.73 7.27
N TYR A 79 -6.30 -8.13 7.22
CA TYR A 79 -6.60 -7.05 6.27
C TYR A 79 -5.65 -5.87 6.47
N ALA A 80 -5.52 -5.37 7.70
CA ALA A 80 -4.63 -4.25 8.00
C ALA A 80 -3.16 -4.54 7.68
N LEU A 81 -2.72 -5.79 7.88
CA LEU A 81 -1.37 -6.22 7.50
C LEU A 81 -1.16 -6.14 5.98
N GLU A 82 -2.13 -6.62 5.20
CA GLU A 82 -2.03 -6.62 3.74
C GLU A 82 -2.14 -5.22 3.15
N ASP A 83 -3.03 -4.40 3.72
CA ASP A 83 -3.17 -2.98 3.38
C ASP A 83 -1.85 -2.23 3.61
N ALA A 84 -1.21 -2.42 4.76
CA ALA A 84 0.09 -1.81 5.06
C ALA A 84 1.19 -2.24 4.08
N LYS A 85 1.26 -3.52 3.69
CA LYS A 85 2.21 -3.98 2.66
C LYS A 85 1.95 -3.31 1.31
N ARG A 86 0.68 -3.15 0.94
CA ARG A 86 0.29 -2.51 -0.32
C ARG A 86 0.62 -1.01 -0.29
N GLU A 87 0.39 -0.33 0.82
CA GLU A 87 0.82 1.06 1.01
C GLU A 87 2.34 1.20 0.90
N GLU A 88 3.10 0.28 1.49
CA GLU A 88 4.57 0.24 1.38
C GLU A 88 5.01 0.03 -0.09
N GLU A 89 4.36 -0.89 -0.81
CA GLU A 89 4.63 -1.10 -2.22
C GLU A 89 4.29 0.14 -3.07
N ARG A 90 3.14 0.79 -2.82
CA ARG A 90 2.76 2.05 -3.47
C ARG A 90 3.78 3.15 -3.19
N ALA A 91 4.21 3.29 -1.94
CA ALA A 91 5.23 4.26 -1.56
C ALA A 91 6.57 3.96 -2.27
N ARG A 92 6.94 2.69 -2.39
CA ARG A 92 8.13 2.26 -3.14
C ARG A 92 8.02 2.61 -4.63
N LEU A 93 6.88 2.33 -5.26
CA LEU A 93 6.62 2.64 -6.68
C LEU A 93 6.58 4.16 -6.94
N LYS A 94 6.00 4.92 -6.02
CA LYS A 94 5.99 6.39 -6.07
C LYS A 94 7.41 6.98 -6.00
N GLY A 95 8.36 6.24 -5.43
CA GLY A 95 9.77 6.64 -5.37
C GLY A 95 10.04 7.74 -4.34
N LYS A 96 11.19 8.41 -4.48
CA LYS A 96 11.59 9.48 -3.55
C LYS A 96 10.62 10.65 -3.66
N HIS A 97 10.12 11.13 -2.52
CA HIS A 97 9.31 12.35 -2.49
C HIS A 97 10.14 13.54 -3.00
N VAL A 98 9.65 14.20 -4.04
CA VAL A 98 10.24 15.41 -4.60
C VAL A 98 9.36 16.59 -4.20
N SER A 99 9.93 17.54 -3.46
CA SER A 99 9.20 18.74 -3.06
C SER A 99 8.99 19.68 -4.26
N ALA A 100 7.85 20.37 -4.28
CA ALA A 100 7.57 21.43 -5.26
C ALA A 100 8.35 22.72 -4.95
N GLY A 101 9.67 22.60 -4.85
CA GLY A 101 10.61 23.69 -4.59
C GLY A 101 11.36 24.12 -5.84
N TRP A 102 11.93 25.32 -5.79
CA TRP A 102 12.83 25.81 -6.83
C TRP A 102 14.06 24.89 -6.95
N GLY A 103 14.38 24.45 -8.16
CA GLY A 103 15.47 23.50 -8.45
C GLY A 103 15.04 22.04 -8.67
N ASN A 104 13.81 21.66 -8.32
CA ASN A 104 13.29 20.30 -8.51
C ASN A 104 12.46 20.13 -9.79
N GLN A 105 12.49 21.12 -10.68
CA GLN A 105 11.78 21.07 -11.95
C GLN A 105 12.53 20.18 -12.93
N ILE A 106 11.82 19.29 -13.62
CA ILE A 106 12.39 18.44 -14.67
C ILE A 106 12.26 19.06 -16.06
N ARG A 107 11.31 19.99 -16.25
CA ARG A 107 11.03 20.61 -17.54
C ARG A 107 10.67 22.07 -17.37
N SER A 108 11.27 22.91 -18.17
CA SER A 108 11.01 24.35 -18.23
C SER A 108 10.13 24.67 -19.43
N TYR A 109 9.09 25.46 -19.21
CA TYR A 109 8.19 25.97 -20.25
C TYR A 109 8.31 27.49 -20.25
N VAL A 110 8.99 28.04 -21.25
CA VAL A 110 9.20 29.48 -21.44
C VAL A 110 8.29 29.94 -22.57
N LEU A 111 7.18 30.58 -22.26
CA LEU A 111 6.25 31.09 -23.29
C LEU A 111 6.62 32.49 -23.78
N HIS A 112 7.46 33.22 -23.05
CA HIS A 112 7.94 34.54 -23.46
C HIS A 112 9.32 34.79 -22.85
N PRO A 113 10.31 35.35 -23.58
CA PRO A 113 10.18 36.00 -24.89
C PRO A 113 10.40 35.11 -26.12
N TYR A 114 10.84 33.86 -25.97
CA TYR A 114 11.34 33.06 -27.09
C TYR A 114 10.71 31.66 -27.24
N HIS A 115 9.53 31.40 -26.66
CA HIS A 115 8.75 30.15 -26.82
C HIS A 115 9.63 28.88 -26.88
N MET A 116 9.92 28.27 -25.72
CA MET A 116 10.77 27.09 -25.64
C MET A 116 10.32 26.18 -24.50
N VAL A 117 10.26 24.88 -24.79
CA VAL A 117 10.13 23.82 -23.78
C VAL A 117 11.42 23.03 -23.74
N LYS A 118 12.05 22.92 -22.57
CA LYS A 118 13.30 22.17 -22.39
C LYS A 118 13.18 21.18 -21.24
N ASP A 119 13.48 19.90 -21.48
CA ASP A 119 13.62 18.88 -20.43
C ASP A 119 15.06 18.92 -19.89
N LEU A 120 15.20 19.15 -18.59
CA LEU A 120 16.48 19.33 -17.91
C LEU A 120 17.17 18.00 -17.60
N ARG A 121 16.49 16.86 -17.80
CA ARG A 121 17.07 15.53 -17.59
C ARG A 121 17.77 15.00 -18.83
N THR A 122 17.26 15.34 -20.00
CA THR A 122 17.75 14.83 -21.30
C THR A 122 18.30 15.92 -22.21
N ASP A 123 18.24 17.17 -21.79
CA ASP A 123 18.55 18.37 -22.60
C ASP A 123 17.74 18.51 -23.89
N HIS A 124 16.71 17.68 -24.12
CA HIS A 124 15.84 17.77 -25.28
C HIS A 124 14.97 19.04 -25.21
N GLU A 125 14.87 19.75 -26.34
CA GLU A 125 14.14 21.02 -26.44
C GLU A 125 13.26 21.12 -27.69
N VAL A 126 12.13 21.81 -27.55
CA VAL A 126 11.14 22.05 -28.61
C VAL A 126 10.74 23.53 -28.58
N GLY A 127 10.78 24.20 -29.73
CA GLY A 127 10.40 25.60 -29.87
C GLY A 127 8.88 25.84 -30.05
N ASN A 128 8.14 24.84 -30.54
CA ASN A 128 6.69 24.95 -30.67
C ASN A 128 6.01 24.65 -29.32
N THR A 129 5.88 25.66 -28.47
CA THR A 129 5.29 25.52 -27.12
C THR A 129 3.82 25.11 -27.15
N ASP A 130 3.08 25.58 -28.16
CA ASP A 130 1.63 25.41 -28.22
C ASP A 130 1.27 23.94 -28.47
N ALA A 131 1.96 23.29 -29.41
CA ALA A 131 1.78 21.85 -29.66
C ALA A 131 2.08 20.99 -28.41
N VAL A 132 3.13 21.35 -27.65
CA VAL A 132 3.48 20.62 -26.42
C VAL A 132 2.40 20.79 -25.34
N LEU A 133 1.81 21.98 -25.23
CA LEU A 133 0.70 22.24 -24.31
C LEU A 133 -0.59 21.52 -24.75
N ASP A 134 -0.77 21.30 -26.05
CA ASP A 134 -1.88 20.53 -26.63
C ASP A 134 -1.68 19.00 -26.53
N GLY A 135 -0.54 18.55 -25.98
CA GLY A 135 -0.29 17.14 -25.66
C GLY A 135 0.79 16.45 -26.50
N ASP A 136 1.48 17.15 -27.40
CA ASP A 136 2.61 16.61 -28.15
C ASP A 136 3.87 16.50 -27.27
N ILE A 137 3.87 15.51 -26.37
CA ILE A 137 4.93 15.26 -25.39
C ILE A 137 5.70 13.96 -25.64
N ASP A 138 5.37 13.23 -26.71
CA ASP A 138 5.94 11.92 -27.03
C ASP A 138 7.46 11.99 -27.23
N SER A 139 7.95 13.02 -27.89
CA SER A 139 9.38 13.27 -28.10
C SER A 139 10.17 13.32 -26.78
N PHE A 140 9.63 14.00 -25.76
CA PHE A 140 10.24 14.06 -24.43
C PHE A 140 10.19 12.70 -23.71
N MET A 141 9.10 11.94 -23.89
CA MET A 141 8.98 10.61 -23.30
C MET A 141 9.99 9.64 -23.91
N HIS A 142 10.11 9.61 -25.24
CA HIS A 142 11.09 8.78 -25.93
C HIS A 142 12.52 9.13 -25.53
N ALA A 143 12.89 10.41 -25.55
CA ALA A 143 14.24 10.85 -25.15
C ALA A 143 14.59 10.42 -23.71
N TYR A 144 13.63 10.47 -22.79
CA TYR A 144 13.83 10.03 -21.41
C TYR A 144 13.93 8.51 -21.27
N LEU A 145 13.12 7.76 -22.01
CA LEU A 145 13.20 6.30 -22.00
C LEU A 145 14.54 5.80 -22.60
N GLU A 146 15.01 6.44 -23.66
CA GLU A 146 16.31 6.15 -24.26
C GLU A 146 17.48 6.45 -23.31
N SER A 147 17.45 7.59 -22.58
CA SER A 147 18.51 7.93 -21.62
C SER A 147 18.61 6.89 -20.49
N LEU A 148 17.48 6.36 -20.01
CA LEU A 148 17.47 5.31 -19.00
C LEU A 148 18.08 3.98 -19.50
N VAL A 149 17.86 3.63 -20.76
CA VAL A 149 18.45 2.41 -21.36
C VAL A 149 19.96 2.59 -21.55
N GLY A 150 20.40 3.78 -21.95
CA GLY A 150 21.83 4.11 -22.09
C GLY A 150 22.60 4.04 -20.78
N GLU A 151 21.99 4.42 -19.65
CA GLU A 151 22.60 4.33 -18.31
C GLU A 151 22.72 2.89 -17.79
N ALA A 152 21.85 1.97 -18.22
CA ALA A 152 21.88 0.56 -17.80
C ALA A 152 22.99 -0.27 -18.48
N GLN A 153 23.66 0.29 -19.50
CA GLN A 153 24.72 -0.36 -20.27
C GLN A 153 26.14 0.17 -19.98
N ALA A 154 26.27 1.11 -19.04
CA ALA A 154 27.54 1.70 -18.58
C ALA A 154 27.86 1.29 -17.14
#